data_AF-A0A7J4XCW8-F1
#
_entry.id   AF-A0A7J4XCW8-F1
#
_cell.length_a   1.000
_cell.length_b   1.000
_cell.length_c   1.000
_cell.angle_alpha   90.00
_cell.angle_beta   90.00
_cell.angle_gamma   90.00
#
_symmetry.space_group_name_H-M   'P 1'
#
loop_
_entity.id
_entity.type
_entity.pdbx_description
1 polymer ?
#
loop_
_entity_poly.entity_id
_entity_poly.type
_entity_poly.pdbx_seq_one_letter_code
_entity_poly.pdbx_strand_id
1 'polypeptide(L)'
;MSTKRNNELMKIADQVLQSGEATLLDRATGNISDSYNGQISALGVSIAMNGICPTLAIYYKGSNNETRAVDRRPILEVIARMIHNDTLLKSTYPTIHNAESLLRFAINANRDTLKILQREIVNCAVALKQVVRTYNLVSQ
;
A
#
# COMPACT_ATOMS: atom_id res chain seq x y z
N MET A 1 15.58 -6.67 -3.13
CA MET A 1 15.07 -5.94 -4.30
C MET A 1 16.23 -5.17 -4.93
N SER A 2 16.35 -5.14 -6.26
CA SER A 2 17.41 -4.37 -6.93
C SER A 2 17.09 -2.87 -6.95
N THR A 3 18.12 -2.01 -7.03
CA THR A 3 17.94 -0.55 -7.11
C THR A 3 17.07 -0.12 -8.29
N LYS A 4 17.26 -0.75 -9.46
CA LYS A 4 16.45 -0.50 -10.66
C LYS A 4 14.96 -0.77 -10.40
N ARG A 5 14.65 -1.94 -9.82
CA ARG A 5 13.27 -2.34 -9.51
C ARG A 5 12.62 -1.40 -8.50
N ASN A 6 13.38 -0.99 -7.48
CA ASN A 6 12.89 -0.04 -6.50
C ASN A 6 12.55 1.32 -7.13
N ASN A 7 13.42 1.85 -8.00
CA ASN A 7 13.19 3.12 -8.68
C ASN A 7 11.95 3.09 -9.59
N GLU A 8 11.67 1.96 -10.24
CA GLU A 8 10.44 1.77 -11.01
C GLU A 8 9.20 1.81 -10.11
N LEU A 9 9.21 1.08 -8.99
CA LEU A 9 8.11 1.11 -8.02
C LEU A 9 7.91 2.49 -7.39
N MET A 10 8.98 3.25 -7.15
CA MET A 10 8.88 4.63 -6.67
C MET A 10 8.19 5.53 -7.70
N LYS A 11 8.53 5.42 -8.99
CA LYS A 11 7.83 6.16 -10.05
C LYS A 11 6.35 5.82 -10.11
N ILE A 12 6.01 4.54 -9.98
CA ILE A 12 4.61 4.08 -9.98
C ILE A 12 3.88 4.61 -8.73
N ALA A 13 4.51 4.55 -7.55
CA ALA A 13 3.92 5.08 -6.33
C ALA A 13 3.60 6.58 -6.46
N ASP A 14 4.53 7.36 -6.99
CA ASP A 14 4.34 8.80 -7.21
C ASP A 14 3.19 9.07 -8.20
N GLN A 15 3.14 8.34 -9.32
CA GLN A 15 2.04 8.43 -10.28
C GLN A 15 0.67 8.12 -9.67
N VAL A 16 0.60 7.08 -8.83
CA VAL A 16 -0.65 6.70 -8.14
C VAL A 16 -1.08 7.75 -7.11
N LEU A 17 -0.14 8.34 -6.37
CA LEU A 17 -0.45 9.44 -5.46
C LEU A 17 -0.97 10.67 -6.22
N GLN A 18 -0.37 10.97 -7.37
CA GLN A 18 -0.72 12.12 -8.19
C GLN A 18 -2.00 11.96 -9.01
N SER A 19 -2.45 10.72 -9.30
CA SER A 19 -3.69 10.47 -10.04
C SER A 19 -4.94 10.89 -9.27
N GLY A 20 -4.85 11.01 -7.94
CA GLY A 20 -5.98 11.37 -7.07
C GLY A 20 -6.95 10.22 -6.81
N GLU A 21 -6.64 9.01 -7.27
CA GLU A 21 -7.49 7.84 -7.06
C GLU A 21 -7.35 7.22 -5.65
N ALA A 22 -6.31 7.61 -4.92
CA ALA A 22 -6.11 7.27 -3.52
C ALA A 22 -6.07 8.53 -2.65
N THR A 23 -6.70 8.48 -1.47
CA THR A 23 -6.87 9.62 -0.55
C THR A 23 -5.69 9.85 0.39
N LEU A 24 -4.54 9.23 0.11
CA LEU A 24 -3.34 9.33 0.96
C LEU A 24 -2.66 10.71 0.83
N LEU A 25 -2.73 11.32 -0.36
CA LEU A 25 -2.30 12.68 -0.64
C LEU A 25 -3.52 13.63 -0.55
N ASP A 26 -3.46 14.62 0.32
CA ASP A 26 -4.45 15.69 0.36
C ASP A 26 -4.28 16.58 -0.88
N ARG A 27 -5.32 16.64 -1.72
CA ARG A 27 -5.29 17.39 -2.98
C ARG A 27 -5.42 18.89 -2.80
N ALA A 28 -6.00 19.35 -1.69
CA ALA A 28 -6.12 20.77 -1.40
C ALA A 28 -4.77 21.35 -0.94
N THR A 29 -4.01 20.58 -0.17
CA THR A 29 -2.77 21.07 0.47
C THR A 29 -1.50 20.51 -0.16
N GLY A 30 -1.58 19.41 -0.91
CA GLY A 30 -0.40 18.68 -1.39
C GLY A 30 0.36 17.95 -0.29
N ASN A 31 -0.23 17.84 0.92
CA ASN A 31 0.41 17.24 2.07
C ASN A 31 -0.03 15.79 2.29
N ILE A 32 0.80 15.04 3.00
CA ILE A 32 0.47 13.70 3.48
C ILE A 32 0.49 13.74 5.01
N SER A 33 -0.48 13.09 5.66
CA SER A 33 -0.44 12.96 7.12
C SER A 33 0.78 12.15 7.54
N ASP A 34 1.60 12.66 8.47
CA ASP A 34 2.78 11.93 8.97
C ASP A 34 2.41 10.57 9.59
N SER A 35 1.17 10.46 10.06
CA SER A 35 0.63 9.22 10.59
C SER A 35 0.70 8.06 9.58
N TYR A 36 0.60 8.32 8.27
CA TYR A 36 0.77 7.31 7.22
C TYR A 36 2.21 6.80 7.12
N ASN A 37 3.23 7.64 7.34
CA ASN A 37 4.64 7.25 7.26
C ASN A 37 4.96 6.13 8.27
N GLY A 38 4.43 6.26 9.49
CA GLY A 38 4.50 5.20 10.51
C GLY A 38 3.76 3.93 10.10
N GLN A 39 2.54 4.05 9.59
CA GLN A 39 1.72 2.90 9.20
C GLN A 39 2.29 2.14 8.00
N ILE A 40 2.76 2.83 6.95
CA ILE A 40 3.43 2.19 5.80
C ILE A 40 4.67 1.41 6.28
N SER A 41 5.42 1.98 7.23
CA SER A 41 6.58 1.30 7.85
C SER A 41 6.19 0.03 8.61
N ALA A 42 5.08 0.06 9.32
CA ALA A 42 4.61 -1.03 10.14
C ALA A 42 4.02 -2.20 9.33
N LEU A 43 3.62 -1.97 8.07
CA LEU A 43 2.94 -2.98 7.25
C LEU A 43 3.78 -4.25 7.07
N GLY A 44 5.06 -4.12 6.69
CA GLY A 44 5.93 -5.28 6.48
C GLY A 44 6.17 -6.08 7.76
N VAL A 45 6.34 -5.41 8.90
CA VAL A 45 6.47 -6.05 10.22
C VAL A 45 5.18 -6.76 10.61
N SER A 46 4.03 -6.11 10.42
CA SER A 46 2.72 -6.68 10.72
C SER A 46 2.45 -7.95 9.90
N ILE A 47 2.79 -7.94 8.60
CA ILE A 47 2.68 -9.13 7.75
C ILE A 47 3.59 -10.25 8.25
N ALA A 48 4.81 -9.94 8.69
CA ALA A 48 5.74 -10.94 9.21
C ALA A 48 5.26 -11.56 10.53
N MET A 49 4.65 -10.78 11.41
CA MET A 49 4.18 -11.24 12.72
C MET A 49 2.82 -11.95 12.65
N ASN A 50 1.87 -11.38 11.92
CA ASN A 50 0.47 -11.81 11.94
C ASN A 50 0.08 -12.62 10.70
N GLY A 51 0.88 -12.55 9.63
CA GLY A 51 0.49 -13.03 8.31
C GLY A 51 -0.24 -11.98 7.48
N ILE A 52 -0.27 -12.20 6.17
CA ILE A 52 -0.82 -11.26 5.19
C ILE A 52 -2.33 -11.04 5.33
N CYS A 53 -3.15 -12.10 5.35
CA CYS A 53 -4.60 -11.97 5.40
C CYS A 53 -5.12 -11.18 6.62
N PRO A 54 -4.73 -11.51 7.87
CA PRO A 54 -5.17 -10.73 9.02
C PRO A 54 -4.63 -9.31 9.00
N THR A 55 -3.40 -9.08 8.51
CA THR A 55 -2.86 -7.72 8.37
C THR A 55 -3.65 -6.88 7.37
N LEU A 56 -3.95 -7.43 6.19
CA LEU A 56 -4.77 -6.74 5.18
C LEU A 56 -6.18 -6.47 5.70
N ALA A 57 -6.79 -7.41 6.44
CA ALA A 57 -8.10 -7.19 7.04
C ALA A 57 -8.10 -6.04 8.06
N ILE A 58 -7.06 -5.96 8.91
CA ILE A 58 -6.88 -4.86 9.87
C ILE A 58 -6.72 -3.52 9.16
N TYR A 59 -5.92 -3.46 8.10
CA TYR A 59 -5.72 -2.23 7.34
C TYR A 59 -6.98 -1.84 6.54
N TYR A 60 -7.73 -2.81 6.04
CA TYR A 60 -8.93 -2.60 5.24
C TYR A 60 -10.13 -2.14 6.06
N LYS A 61 -10.31 -2.68 7.28
CA LYS A 61 -11.43 -2.33 8.16
C LYS A 61 -11.46 -0.83 8.50
N GLY A 62 -10.32 -0.15 8.42
CA GLY A 62 -10.19 1.25 8.81
C GLY A 62 -10.37 1.43 10.32
N SER A 63 -10.33 2.67 10.79
CA SER A 63 -10.64 2.99 12.18
C SER A 63 -12.15 2.98 12.40
N ASN A 64 -12.61 2.27 13.42
CA ASN A 64 -13.94 2.48 13.97
C ASN A 64 -13.83 3.73 14.84
N ASN A 65 -14.66 4.74 14.60
CA ASN A 65 -14.65 6.13 15.13
C ASN A 65 -14.60 6.36 16.67
N GLU A 66 -14.00 5.48 17.47
CA GLU A 66 -13.95 5.58 18.93
C GLU A 66 -12.52 5.73 19.49
N THR A 67 -11.49 5.53 18.66
CA THR A 67 -10.10 5.81 19.03
C THR A 67 -9.40 6.52 17.87
N ARG A 68 -8.41 7.36 18.18
CA ARG A 68 -7.59 8.18 17.25
C ARG A 68 -6.75 7.35 16.25
N ALA A 69 -7.27 6.24 15.74
CA ALA A 69 -6.59 5.43 14.76
C ALA A 69 -6.77 6.05 13.37
N VAL A 70 -5.63 6.23 12.69
CA VAL A 70 -5.53 6.62 11.29
C VAL A 70 -6.29 5.62 10.43
N ASP A 71 -7.09 6.07 9.46
CA ASP A 71 -7.62 5.17 8.44
C ASP A 71 -6.46 4.64 7.59
N ARG A 72 -6.26 3.32 7.61
CA ARG A 72 -5.14 2.66 6.91
C ARG A 72 -5.53 2.15 5.53
N ARG A 73 -6.82 2.18 5.20
CA ARG A 73 -7.32 1.71 3.90
C ARG A 73 -6.67 2.43 2.72
N PRO A 74 -6.39 3.75 2.77
CA PRO A 74 -5.69 4.44 1.68
C PRO A 74 -4.31 3.87 1.36
N ILE A 75 -3.60 3.29 2.34
CA ILE A 75 -2.32 2.62 2.09
C ILE A 75 -2.52 1.38 1.20
N LEU A 76 -3.56 0.58 1.49
CA LEU A 76 -3.87 -0.59 0.67
C LEU A 76 -4.35 -0.19 -0.72
N GLU A 77 -5.07 0.92 -0.83
CA GLU A 77 -5.53 1.45 -2.11
C GLU A 77 -4.34 1.81 -3.01
N VAL A 78 -3.36 2.55 -2.47
CA VAL A 78 -2.14 2.90 -3.20
C VAL A 78 -1.38 1.65 -3.62
N ILE A 79 -1.16 0.70 -2.69
CA ILE A 79 -0.42 -0.54 -3.00
C ILE A 79 -1.13 -1.37 -4.08
N ALA A 80 -2.45 -1.52 -4.01
CA ALA A 80 -3.20 -2.26 -5.02
C ALA A 80 -3.09 -1.62 -6.41
N ARG A 81 -3.13 -0.28 -6.47
CA ARG A 81 -2.94 0.47 -7.72
C ARG A 81 -1.50 0.41 -8.22
N MET A 82 -0.52 0.38 -7.32
CA MET A 82 0.87 0.13 -7.71
C MET A 82 1.00 -1.23 -8.39
N ILE A 83 0.42 -2.29 -7.82
CA ILE A 83 0.39 -3.62 -8.44
C ILE A 83 -0.32 -3.59 -9.80
N HIS A 84 -1.43 -2.87 -9.91
CA HIS A 84 -2.21 -2.75 -11.15
C HIS A 84 -1.48 -2.00 -12.28
N ASN A 85 -0.67 -0.99 -11.92
CA ASN A 85 0.03 -0.13 -12.87
C ASN A 85 1.43 -0.65 -13.20
N ASP A 86 1.92 -1.64 -12.46
CA ASP A 86 3.19 -2.28 -12.72
C ASP A 86 3.07 -3.31 -13.85
N THR A 87 3.80 -3.10 -14.93
CA THR A 87 3.75 -3.98 -16.12
C THR A 87 4.18 -5.42 -15.84
N LEU A 88 5.03 -5.66 -14.84
CA LEU A 88 5.47 -7.00 -14.45
C LEU A 88 4.46 -7.71 -13.57
N LEU A 89 3.71 -6.96 -12.75
CA LEU A 89 2.77 -7.51 -11.78
C LEU A 89 1.34 -7.59 -12.33
N LYS A 90 0.93 -6.65 -13.19
CA LYS A 90 -0.41 -6.56 -13.74
C LYS A 90 -0.85 -7.84 -14.45
N SER A 91 0.05 -8.46 -15.22
CA SER A 91 -0.25 -9.74 -15.89
C SER A 91 -0.42 -10.89 -14.90
N THR A 92 0.30 -10.87 -13.78
CA THR A 92 0.23 -11.90 -12.74
C THR A 92 -0.98 -11.70 -11.83
N TYR A 93 -1.38 -10.44 -11.62
CA TYR A 93 -2.44 -10.04 -10.69
C TYR A 93 -3.49 -9.14 -11.36
N PRO A 94 -4.14 -9.58 -12.45
CA PRO A 94 -4.99 -8.72 -13.28
C PRO A 94 -6.24 -8.21 -12.55
N THR A 95 -6.66 -8.92 -11.50
CA THR A 95 -7.84 -8.58 -10.70
C THR A 95 -7.54 -7.63 -9.55
N ILE A 96 -6.27 -7.35 -9.23
CA ILE A 96 -5.89 -6.41 -8.17
C ILE A 96 -5.86 -5.00 -8.77
N HIS A 97 -6.75 -4.12 -8.29
CA HIS A 97 -6.85 -2.73 -8.76
C HIS A 97 -7.29 -1.72 -7.68
N ASN A 98 -7.65 -2.19 -6.48
CA ASN A 98 -8.02 -1.37 -5.33
C ASN A 98 -7.85 -2.18 -4.01
N ALA A 99 -8.05 -1.55 -2.86
CA ALA A 99 -7.86 -2.18 -1.56
C ALA A 99 -8.75 -3.43 -1.36
N GLU A 100 -9.99 -3.40 -1.87
CA GLU A 100 -10.94 -4.51 -1.74
C GLU A 100 -10.50 -5.72 -2.55
N SER A 101 -10.15 -5.52 -3.82
CA SER A 101 -9.68 -6.58 -4.71
C SER A 101 -8.36 -7.18 -4.22
N LEU A 102 -7.46 -6.37 -3.65
CA LEU A 102 -6.25 -6.87 -2.99
C LEU A 102 -6.57 -7.82 -1.82
N LEU A 103 -7.48 -7.42 -0.93
CA LEU A 103 -7.89 -8.25 0.21
C LEU A 103 -8.59 -9.53 -0.28
N ARG A 104 -9.53 -9.41 -1.21
CA ARG A 104 -10.25 -10.57 -1.79
C ARG A 104 -9.29 -11.53 -2.47
N PHE A 105 -8.32 -11.03 -3.24
CA PHE A 105 -7.32 -11.88 -3.88
C PHE A 105 -6.51 -12.63 -2.82
N ALA A 106 -6.02 -11.95 -1.79
CA ALA A 106 -5.22 -12.57 -0.74
C ALA A 106 -5.97 -13.68 0.02
N ILE A 107 -7.26 -13.51 0.30
CA ILE A 107 -8.10 -14.52 0.97
C ILE A 107 -8.26 -15.79 0.12
N ASN A 108 -8.33 -15.64 -1.20
CA ASN A 108 -8.59 -16.76 -2.12
C ASN A 108 -7.31 -17.38 -2.73
N ALA A 109 -6.15 -16.77 -2.52
CA ALA A 109 -4.89 -17.25 -3.08
C ALA A 109 -4.38 -18.50 -2.36
N ASN A 110 -3.77 -19.42 -3.12
CA ASN A 110 -3.03 -20.53 -2.53
C ASN A 110 -1.75 -20.04 -1.83
N ARG A 111 -1.14 -20.91 -1.01
CA ARG A 111 0.02 -20.57 -0.16
C ARG A 111 1.21 -20.01 -0.94
N ASP A 112 1.50 -20.54 -2.13
CA ASP A 112 2.69 -20.14 -2.90
C ASP A 112 2.46 -18.78 -3.57
N THR A 113 1.31 -18.59 -4.22
CA THR A 113 0.88 -17.29 -4.74
C THR A 113 0.86 -16.24 -3.64
N LEU A 114 0.39 -16.61 -2.45
CA LEU A 114 0.28 -15.71 -1.30
C LEU A 114 1.67 -15.27 -0.77
N LYS A 115 2.66 -16.17 -0.76
CA LYS A 115 4.05 -15.83 -0.39
C LYS A 115 4.68 -14.84 -1.38
N ILE A 116 4.41 -15.01 -2.68
CA ILE A 116 4.92 -14.09 -3.71
C ILE A 116 4.22 -12.74 -3.56
N LEU A 117 2.90 -12.73 -3.44
CA LEU A 117 2.12 -11.50 -3.23
C LEU A 117 2.58 -10.73 -1.99
N GLN A 118 2.85 -11.42 -0.89
CA GLN A 118 3.41 -10.82 0.33
C GLN A 118 4.71 -10.07 0.04
N ARG A 119 5.61 -10.66 -0.75
CA ARG A 119 6.87 -10.00 -1.12
C ARG A 119 6.60 -8.74 -1.95
N GLU A 120 5.68 -8.80 -2.90
CA GLU A 120 5.36 -7.65 -3.76
C GLU A 120 4.66 -6.52 -3.00
N ILE A 121 3.77 -6.83 -2.06
CA ILE A 121 3.16 -5.84 -1.15
C ILE A 121 4.24 -5.13 -0.33
N VAL A 122 5.20 -5.89 0.22
CA VAL A 122 6.30 -5.31 1.02
C VAL A 122 7.21 -4.44 0.15
N ASN A 123 7.52 -4.88 -1.08
CA ASN A 123 8.30 -4.06 -2.03
C ASN A 123 7.58 -2.75 -2.36
N CYS A 124 6.27 -2.81 -2.63
CA CYS A 124 5.46 -1.62 -2.88
C CYS A 124 5.45 -0.69 -1.66
N ALA A 125 5.30 -1.23 -0.45
CA ALA A 125 5.32 -0.44 0.78
C ALA A 125 6.67 0.26 1.02
N VAL A 126 7.78 -0.40 0.72
CA VAL A 126 9.13 0.20 0.83
C VAL A 126 9.27 1.37 -0.15
N ALA A 127 8.90 1.18 -1.41
CA ALA A 127 8.95 2.23 -2.42
C ALA A 127 8.01 3.40 -2.08
N LEU A 128 6.77 3.09 -1.68
CA LEU A 128 5.80 4.09 -1.25
C LEU A 128 6.33 4.93 -0.07
N LYS A 129 6.95 4.29 0.92
CA LYS A 129 7.56 4.99 2.06
C LYS A 129 8.66 5.96 1.64
N GLN A 130 9.47 5.59 0.65
CA GLN A 130 10.51 6.48 0.13
C GLN A 130 9.90 7.68 -0.59
N VAL A 131 8.85 7.47 -1.38
CA VAL A 131 8.12 8.54 -2.07
C VAL A 131 7.39 9.45 -1.09
N VAL A 132 6.66 8.91 -0.12
CA VAL A 132 5.93 9.71 0.89
C VAL A 132 6.85 10.68 1.62
N ARG A 133 8.13 10.32 1.84
CA ARG A 133 9.13 11.19 2.48
C ARG A 133 9.61 12.36 1.62
N THR A 134 9.30 12.37 0.32
CA THR A 134 9.59 13.52 -0.55
C THR A 134 8.45 14.55 -0.53
N TYR A 135 7.32 14.24 0.11
CA TYR A 135 6.20 15.16 0.31
C TYR A 135 6.29 15.86 1.67
N ASN A 136 5.56 16.97 1.81
CA ASN A 136 5.38 17.63 3.09
C ASN A 136 4.52 16.77 4.02
N LEU A 137 5.11 16.33 5.13
CA LEU A 137 4.43 15.55 6.15
C LEU A 137 3.87 16.48 7.23
N VAL A 138 2.56 16.42 7.45
CA VAL A 138 1.88 17.24 8.46
C VAL A 138 1.27 16.36 9.55
N SER A 139 1.49 16.74 10.80
CA SER A 139 0.75 16.15 11.92
C SER A 139 -0.70 16.64 11.85
N GLN A 140 -1.65 15.71 11.82
CA GLN A 140 -3.07 16.03 11.98
C GLN A 140 -3.42 16.17 13.46
#